data_AF-A0A7Y0CGN8-F1
#
_entry.id   AF-A0A7Y0CGN8-F1
#
_cell.length_a   1.000
_cell.length_b   1.000
_cell.length_c   1.000
_cell.angle_alpha   90.00
_cell.angle_beta   90.00
_cell.angle_gamma   90.00
#
_symmetry.space_group_name_H-M   'P 1'
#
loop_
_entity.id
_entity.type
_entity.pdbx_description
1 polymer ?
#
loop_
_entity_poly.entity_id
_entity_poly.type
_entity_poly.pdbx_seq_one_letter_code
_entity_poly.pdbx_strand_id
1 'polypeptide(L)' 'MAVSDADRVELARRVRAKGSPAREVERARIVLLAAEGVPGQQIAARVGCSEPTALDA' A
#
# COMPACT_ATOMS: atom_id res chain seq x y z
N MET A 1 5.96 -13.92 -4.77
CA MET A 1 5.88 -13.24 -6.07
C MET A 1 6.49 -11.85 -5.89
N ALA A 2 7.57 -11.52 -6.59
CA ALA A 2 8.23 -10.22 -6.46
C ALA A 2 7.53 -9.19 -7.36
N VAL A 3 7.47 -7.92 -6.91
CA VAL A 3 6.93 -6.81 -7.70
C VAL A 3 7.98 -6.34 -8.70
N SER A 4 7.62 -6.31 -9.98
CA SER A 4 8.48 -5.86 -11.08
C SER A 4 8.85 -4.38 -10.94
N ASP A 5 9.94 -3.94 -11.57
CA ASP A 5 10.32 -2.52 -11.55
C ASP A 5 9.25 -1.61 -12.16
N ALA A 6 8.67 -2.02 -13.30
CA ALA A 6 7.56 -1.31 -13.93
C ALA A 6 6.33 -1.19 -13.00
N ASP A 7 6.01 -2.25 -12.26
CA ASP A 7 4.93 -2.23 -11.27
C ASP A 7 5.25 -1.30 -10.10
N ARG A 8 6.51 -1.26 -9.64
CA ARG A 8 6.95 -0.33 -8.58
C ARG A 8 6.78 1.13 -9.02
N VAL A 9 7.13 1.45 -10.26
CA VAL A 9 6.94 2.80 -10.82
C VAL A 9 5.46 3.18 -10.85
N GLU A 10 4.60 2.29 -11.33
CA GLU A 10 3.16 2.54 -11.39
C GLU A 10 2.54 2.66 -9.99
N LEU A 11 2.94 1.82 -9.03
CA LEU A 11 2.51 1.93 -7.64
C LEU A 11 2.96 3.26 -7.01
N ALA A 12 4.20 3.67 -7.24
CA ALA A 12 4.71 4.96 -6.77
C ALA A 12 3.96 6.14 -7.40
N ARG A 13 3.58 6.04 -8.67
CA ARG A 13 2.73 7.03 -9.35
C ARG A 13 1.36 7.13 -8.69
N ARG A 14 0.70 6.00 -8.39
CA ARG A 14 -0.61 5.95 -7.71
C ARG A 14 -0.56 6.57 -6.32
N VAL A 15 0.51 6.34 -5.57
CA VAL A 15 0.69 6.96 -4.24
C VAL A 15 0.75 8.49 -4.32
N ARG A 16 1.25 9.05 -5.43
CA ARG A 16 1.40 10.51 -5.64
C ARG A 16 0.22 11.14 -6.38
N ALA A 17 -0.68 10.33 -6.94
CA ALA A 17 -1.79 10.81 -7.75
C ALA A 17 -2.79 11.59 -6.89
N LYS A 18 -3.02 12.85 -7.24
CA LYS A 18 -4.02 13.69 -6.58
C LYS A 18 -5.42 13.30 -7.07
N GLY A 19 -6.36 13.17 -6.13
CA GLY A 19 -7.76 12.84 -6.45
C GLY A 19 -8.06 11.34 -6.59
N SER A 20 -7.08 10.45 -6.41
CA SER A 20 -7.32 9.01 -6.32
C SER A 20 -8.08 8.66 -5.02
N PRO A 21 -8.93 7.61 -5.04
CA PRO A 21 -9.58 7.14 -3.82
C PRO A 21 -8.56 6.76 -2.75
N ALA A 22 -8.79 7.16 -1.50
CA ALA A 22 -7.87 6.92 -0.38
C ALA A 22 -7.45 5.44 -0.27
N ARG A 23 -8.42 4.52 -0.36
CA ARG A 23 -8.18 3.07 -0.36
C ARG A 23 -7.20 2.57 -1.44
N GLU A 24 -7.19 3.21 -2.61
CA GLU A 24 -6.29 2.82 -3.71
C GLU A 24 -4.87 3.30 -3.44
N VAL A 25 -4.74 4.52 -2.90
CA VAL A 25 -3.46 5.09 -2.45
C VAL A 25 -2.88 4.25 -1.31
N GLU A 26 -3.70 3.86 -0.33
CA GLU A 26 -3.32 3.01 0.80
C GLU A 26 -2.82 1.64 0.32
N ARG A 27 -3.59 0.95 -0.53
CA ARG A 27 -3.16 -0.34 -1.09
C ARG A 27 -1.88 -0.22 -1.90
N ALA A 28 -1.72 0.82 -2.71
CA ALA A 28 -0.49 1.03 -3.46
C ALA A 28 0.72 1.22 -2.52
N ARG A 29 0.54 1.95 -1.42
CA ARG A 29 1.56 2.16 -0.39
C ARG A 29 1.90 0.87 0.36
N ILE A 30 0.91 0.04 0.70
CA ILE A 30 1.09 -1.26 1.34
C ILE A 30 1.95 -2.17 0.44
N VAL A 31 1.59 -2.30 -0.84
CA VAL A 31 2.31 -3.16 -1.79
C VAL A 31 3.75 -2.69 -1.99
N LEU A 32 3.97 -1.37 -2.08
CA LEU A 32 5.31 -0.81 -2.24
C LEU A 32 6.21 -1.13 -1.04
N LEU A 33 5.71 -0.90 0.19
CA LEU A 33 6.46 -1.20 1.42
C LEU A 33 6.71 -2.71 1.59
N ALA A 34 5.74 -3.55 1.25
CA ALA A 34 5.92 -5.00 1.28
C ALA A 34 6.99 -5.44 0.27
N ALA A 35 7.04 -4.83 -0.91
CA ALA A 35 8.05 -5.08 -1.93
C ALA A 35 9.45 -4.59 -1.54
N GLU A 36 9.57 -3.69 -0.55
CA GLU A 36 10.82 -3.27 0.09
C GLU A 36 11.23 -4.18 1.27
N GLY A 37 10.44 -5.23 1.56
CA GLY A 37 10.70 -6.16 2.67
C GLY A 37 10.25 -5.65 4.03
N VAL A 38 9.43 -4.59 4.08
CA VAL A 38 8.93 -4.05 5.35
C VAL A 38 7.92 -5.04 5.96
N PRO A 39 8.06 -5.42 7.24
CA PRO A 39 7.11 -6.31 7.90
C PRO A 39 5.70 -5.72 7.99
N GLY A 40 4.67 -6.56 7.87
CA GLY A 40 3.26 -6.12 7.82
C GLY A 40 2.82 -5.23 8.99
N GLN A 41 3.28 -5.51 10.21
CA GLN A 41 2.99 -4.68 11.39
C GLN A 41 3.57 -3.25 11.26
N GLN A 42 4.78 -3.12 10.71
CA GLN A 42 5.37 -1.81 10.45
C GLN A 42 4.67 -1.10 9.29
N ILE A 43 4.17 -1.84 8.29
CA ILE A 43 3.36 -1.26 7.21
C ILE A 43 2.07 -0.68 7.77
N ALA A 44 1.33 -1.44 8.59
CA ALA A 44 0.08 -1.00 9.21
C ALA A 44 0.27 0.32 9.99
N ALA A 45 1.31 0.39 10.82
CA ALA A 45 1.67 1.60 11.56
C ALA A 45 2.01 2.80 10.64
N ARG A 46 2.71 2.57 9.51
CA ARG A 46 3.11 3.64 8.56
C ARG A 46 1.96 4.14 7.67
N VAL A 47 1.04 3.26 7.33
CA VAL A 47 -0.11 3.59 6.47
C VAL A 47 -1.25 4.21 7.30
N GLY A 48 -1.22 4.04 8.63
CA GLY A 48 -2.29 4.50 9.51
C GLY A 48 -3.50 3.59 9.50
N CYS A 49 -3.37 2.39 8.90
CA CYS A 49 -4.33 1.32 9.09
C CYS A 49 -4.06 0.72 10.47
N SER A 50 -4.85 1.08 11.47
CA SER A 50 -5.02 0.19 12.62
C SER A 50 -5.47 -1.19 12.12
N GLU A 51 -5.14 -2.24 12.87
CA GLU A 51 -5.55 -3.64 12.61
C GLU A 51 -7.00 -3.78 12.09
N PRO A 52 -7.28 -4.75 11.21
CA PRO A 52 -8.33 -4.64 10.21
C PRO A 52 -9.73 -4.53 10.82
N THR A 53 -10.52 -3.57 10.36
CA THR A 53 -11.97 -3.75 10.28
C THR A 53 -12.26 -4.78 9.19
N ALA A 54 -11.92 -6.04 9.47
CA ALA A 54 -12.48 -7.20 8.81
C ALA A 54 -13.70 -7.60 9.65
N LEU A 55 -14.83 -6.95 9.43
CA LEU A 55 -16.19 -7.35 9.80
C LEU A 55 -17.11 -6.27 9.20
N ASP A 56 -17.72 -6.57 8.06
CA ASP A 56 -19.06 -6.13 7.62
C ASP A 56 -19.24 -6.53 6.14
N ALA A 57 -19.55 -7.81 5.95
CA ALA A 57 -20.32 -8.36 4.83
C ALA A 57 -20.92 -9.69 5.28
#